data_AF-A0A0V1NDL8-F1
#
_entry.id   AF-A0A0V1NDL8-F1
#
_cell.length_a   1.000
_cell.length_b   1.000
_cell.length_c   1.000
_cell.angle_alpha   90.00
_cell.angle_beta   90.00
_cell.angle_gamma   90.00
#
_symmetry.space_group_name_H-M   'P 1'
#
loop_
_entity.id
_entity.type
_entity.pdbx_description
1 polymer ?
#
loop_
_entity_poly.entity_id
_entity_poly.type
_entity_poly.pdbx_seq_one_letter_code
_entity_poly.pdbx_strand_id
1 'polypeptide(L)' 'MEHFWKALLDEEEIRTILCEVETSLNARLLTFVGAENHECHPFSPFELLTGRTYVLFPAVEAHDPEWQPAGRGPS' A
#
# COMPACT_ATOMS: atom_id res chain seq x y z
N MET A 1 -20.87 -5.65 31.55
CA MET A 1 -20.63 -4.67 30.47
C MET A 1 -19.32 -5.06 29.82
N GLU A 2 -19.34 -6.08 28.97
CA GLU A 2 -18.18 -6.46 28.18
C GLU A 2 -18.54 -6.17 26.73
N HIS A 3 -18.26 -4.93 26.32
CA HIS A 3 -18.28 -4.59 24.90
C HIS A 3 -17.07 -5.27 24.29
N PHE A 4 -17.27 -6.52 23.89
CA PHE A 4 -16.38 -7.26 23.00
C PHE A 4 -16.15 -6.33 21.81
N TRP A 5 -14.94 -5.79 21.67
CA TRP A 5 -14.58 -4.94 20.54
C TRP A 5 -14.76 -5.78 19.28
N LYS A 6 -15.92 -5.66 18.65
CA LYS A 6 -16.19 -6.32 17.38
C LYS A 6 -15.32 -5.60 16.36
N ALA A 7 -14.32 -6.32 15.83
CA ALA A 7 -13.57 -5.83 14.70
C ALA A 7 -14.55 -5.48 13.58
N LEU A 8 -14.52 -4.24 13.12
CA LEU A 8 -15.37 -3.77 12.02
C LEU A 8 -14.94 -4.37 10.67
N LEU A 9 -13.74 -4.94 10.64
CA LEU A 9 -13.09 -5.48 9.48
C LEU A 9 -12.75 -6.94 9.71
N ASP A 10 -12.93 -7.76 8.68
CA ASP A 10 -12.44 -9.14 8.68
C ASP A 10 -10.92 -9.21 8.43
N GLU A 11 -10.39 -10.43 8.48
CA GLU A 11 -8.95 -10.69 8.38
C GLU A 11 -8.38 -10.31 6.99
N GLU A 12 -9.15 -10.48 5.93
CA GLU A 12 -8.78 -10.14 4.55
C GLU A 12 -8.80 -8.61 4.37
N GLU A 13 -9.82 -7.95 4.90
CA GLU A 13 -9.93 -6.49 4.89
C GLU A 13 -8.76 -5.82 5.65
N ILE A 14 -8.41 -6.34 6.84
CA ILE A 14 -7.27 -5.83 7.61
C ILE A 14 -5.95 -6.06 6.85
N ARG A 15 -5.75 -7.24 6.26
CA ARG A 15 -4.55 -7.51 5.44
C ARG A 15 -4.43 -6.57 4.26
N THR A 16 -5.54 -6.30 3.59
CA THR A 16 -5.59 -5.40 2.44
C THR A 16 -5.16 -4.00 2.86
N ILE A 17 -5.74 -3.45 3.93
CA ILE A 17 -5.38 -2.13 4.46
C ILE A 17 -3.91 -2.07 4.87
N LEU A 18 -3.40 -3.10 5.56
CA LEU A 18 -2.00 -3.15 5.96
C LEU A 18 -1.06 -3.19 4.75
N CYS A 19 -1.42 -3.95 3.72
CA CYS A 19 -0.65 -4.02 2.47
C CYS A 19 -0.64 -2.66 1.74
N GLU A 20 -1.76 -1.95 1.70
CA GLU A 20 -1.84 -0.61 1.11
C GLU A 20 -0.98 0.40 1.88
N VAL A 21 -1.02 0.36 3.22
CA VAL A 21 -0.18 1.21 4.08
C VAL A 21 1.30 0.91 3.86
N GLU A 22 1.69 -0.36 3.85
CA GLU A 22 3.07 -0.77 3.60
C GLU A 22 3.55 -0.30 2.22
N THR A 23 2.74 -0.51 1.19
CA THR A 23 3.01 -0.09 -0.19
C THR A 23 3.23 1.42 -0.27
N SER A 24 2.35 2.19 0.40
CA SER A 24 2.44 3.65 0.46
C SER A 24 3.72 4.12 1.17
N LEU A 25 4.10 3.47 2.27
CA LEU A 25 5.33 3.78 2.99
C LEU A 25 6.58 3.44 2.18
N ASN A 26 6.60 2.29 1.50
CA ASN A 26 7.74 1.83 0.71
C ASN A 26 7.97 2.66 -0.57
N ALA A 27 6.91 3.27 -1.12
CA ALA A 27 6.99 4.18 -2.26
C ALA A 27 7.32 5.63 -1.87
N ARG A 28 7.16 6.00 -0.59
CA ARG A 28 7.31 7.38 -0.12
C ARG A 28 8.78 7.80 -0.18
N LEU A 29 9.06 8.95 -0.80
CA LEU A 29 10.40 9.54 -0.83
C LEU A 29 10.92 9.85 0.59
N LEU A 30 12.16 9.47 0.85
CA LEU A 30 12.86 9.75 2.09
C LEU A 30 13.39 11.19 2.09
N THR A 31 13.24 11.85 3.23
CA THR A 31 13.91 13.13 3.49
C THR A 31 15.29 12.85 4.06
N PHE A 32 16.33 13.35 3.42
CA PHE A 32 17.67 13.30 3.96
C PHE A 32 17.80 14.24 5.18
N VAL A 33 18.28 13.71 6.31
CA VAL A 33 18.51 14.49 7.54
C VAL A 33 20.02 14.58 7.77
N GLY A 34 20.68 15.53 7.10
CA GLY A 34 22.11 15.79 7.22
C GLY A 34 22.47 17.17 6.66
N ALA A 35 23.61 17.73 7.09
CA ALA A 35 24.13 18.98 6.56
C ALA A 35 24.59 18.76 5.10
N GLU A 36 23.92 19.44 4.17
CA GLU A 36 24.13 19.54 2.73
C GLU A 36 24.41 18.28 1.88
N ASN A 37 23.49 18.01 0.95
CA ASN A 37 23.81 18.04 -0.47
C ASN A 37 22.57 18.48 -1.25
N HIS A 38 22.61 19.66 -1.89
CA HIS A 38 21.48 20.20 -2.68
C HIS A 38 21.18 19.38 -3.95
N GLU A 39 22.02 18.39 -4.26
CA GLU A 39 21.91 17.55 -5.46
C GLU A 39 21.52 16.10 -5.15
N CYS A 40 21.23 15.75 -3.90
CA CYS A 40 20.82 14.39 -3.58
C CYS A 40 19.35 14.20 -3.96
N HIS A 41 19.10 13.44 -5.02
CA HIS A 41 17.74 13.00 -5.36
C HIS A 41 17.20 12.12 -4.22
N PRO A 42 16.02 12.44 -3.65
CA PRO A 42 15.45 11.61 -2.60
C PRO A 42 15.07 10.25 -3.18
N PHE A 43 15.39 9.19 -2.45
CA PHE A 43 15.01 7.82 -2.78
C PHE A 43 13.86 7.37 -1.89
N SER A 44 12.98 6.52 -2.40
CA SER A 44 12.05 5.75 -1.56
C SER A 44 12.78 4.66 -0.75
N PRO A 45 12.21 4.14 0.35
CA PRO A 45 12.74 2.97 1.05
C PRO A 45 12.96 1.78 0.11
N PHE A 46 12.04 1.56 -0.82
CA PHE A 46 12.17 0.50 -1.81
C PHE A 46 13.41 0.69 -2.68
N GLU A 47 13.62 1.89 -3.23
CA GLU A 47 14.79 2.20 -4.06
C GLU A 47 16.08 2.08 -3.27
N LEU A 48 16.09 2.53 -2.02
CA LEU A 48 17.25 2.44 -1.14
C LEU A 48 17.66 0.99 -0.86
N LEU A 49 16.68 0.12 -0.58
CA LEU A 49 16.93 -1.27 -0.20
C LEU A 49 17.19 -2.18 -1.41
N THR A 50 16.59 -1.87 -2.56
CA THR A 50 16.61 -2.77 -3.73
C THR A 50 17.48 -2.26 -4.88
N GLY A 51 17.82 -0.97 -4.90
CA GLY A 51 18.50 -0.31 -6.02
C GLY A 51 17.65 -0.24 -7.30
N ARG A 52 16.34 -0.51 -7.21
CA ARG A 52 15.41 -0.52 -8.35
C ARG A 52 14.42 0.62 -8.22
N THR A 53 14.09 1.26 -9.34
CA THR A 53 13.04 2.27 -9.41
C THR A 53 11.69 1.65 -9.05
N TYR A 54 10.95 2.33 -8.17
CA TYR A 54 9.59 1.94 -7.85
C TYR A 54 8.65 2.33 -9.00
N VAL A 55 7.85 1.39 -9.51
CA VAL A 55 6.84 1.65 -10.54
C VAL A 55 5.47 1.34 -9.95
N LEU A 56 4.65 2.37 -9.76
CA LEU A 56 3.27 2.20 -9.34
C LEU A 56 2.43 1.85 -10.57
N PHE A 57 1.81 0.67 -10.56
CA PHE A 57 0.77 0.36 -11.54
C PHE A 57 -0.46 1.21 -11.25
N PRO A 58 -1.15 1.72 -12.29
CA PRO A 58 -2.38 2.50 -12.08
C PRO A 58 -3.40 1.68 -11.29
N ALA A 59 -4.16 2.35 -10.43
CA ALA A 59 -5.23 1.71 -9.68
C ALA A 59 -6.22 1.06 -10.67
N VAL A 60 -6.57 -0.20 -10.42
CA VAL A 60 -7.69 -0.84 -11.13
C VAL A 60 -8.95 -0.17 -10.63
N GLU A 61 -9.64 0.52 -11.52
CA GLU A 61 -10.90 1.17 -11.19
C GLU A 61 -11.95 0.10 -10.85
N ALA A 62 -12.81 0.35 -9.87
CA ALA A 62 -13.81 -0.61 -9.40
C ALA A 62 -14.81 -1.10 -10.49
N HIS A 63 -14.81 -0.42 -11.64
CA HIS A 63 -15.64 -0.73 -12.80
C HIS A 63 -14.89 -1.45 -13.92
N ASP A 64 -13.63 -1.88 -13.69
CA ASP A 64 -12.92 -2.70 -14.67
C ASP A 64 -13.68 -4.02 -14.86
N PRO A 65 -14.21 -4.29 -16.08
CA PRO A 65 -15.01 -5.47 -16.33
C PRO A 65 -14.20 -6.78 -16.22
N GLU A 66 -12.86 -6.73 -16.27
CA GLU A 66 -11.99 -7.90 -16.11
C GLU A 66 -11.85 -8.33 -14.64
N TRP A 67 -12.07 -7.41 -13.68
CA TRP A 67 -11.79 -7.61 -12.26
C TRP A 67 -13.04 -7.67 -11.36
N GLN A 68 -14.23 -7.78 -11.95
CA GLN A 68 -15.46 -7.97 -11.17
C GLN A 68 -15.36 -9.28 -10.37
N PRO A 69 -15.64 -9.28 -9.05
CA PRO A 69 -15.61 -10.50 -8.27
C PRO A 69 -16.61 -11.49 -8.89
N ALA A 70 -16.11 -12.66 -9.30
CA ALA A 70 -16.92 -13.72 -9.86
C ALA A 70 -18.06 -14.01 -8.86
N GLY A 71 -19.29 -13.71 -9.26
CA GLY A 71 -20.45 -13.71 -8.38
C GLY A 71 -20.46 -14.96 -7.50
N ARG A 72 -20.56 -14.75 -6.18
CA ARG A 72 -20.77 -15.82 -5.22
C ARG A 72 -22.10 -16.48 -5.59
N GLY A 73 -22.04 -17.64 -6.24
CA GLY A 73 -23.22 -18.40 -6.62
C GLY A 73 -24.10 -18.69 -5.38
N PRO A 74 -25.43 -18.78 -5.53
CA PRO A 74 -26.31 -19.04 -4.41
C PRO A 74 -26.02 -20.42 -3.79
N SER A 75 -25.87 -20.46 -2.46
CA SER A 75 -25.86 -21.68 -1.65
C SER A 75 -27.21 -22.38 -1.63
#